data_AF-M1C0Q3-F1
#
_entry.id   AF-M1C0Q3-F1
#
_cell.length_a   1.000
_cell.length_b   1.000
_cell.length_c   1.000
_cell.angle_alpha   90.00
_cell.angle_beta   90.00
_cell.angle_gamma   90.00
#
_symmetry.space_group_name_H-M   'P 1'
#
loop_
_entity.id
_entity.type
_entity.pdbx_description
1 polymer ?
#
loop_
_entity_poly.entity_id
_entity_poly.type
_entity_poly.pdbx_seq_one_letter_code
_entity_poly.pdbx_strand_id
1 'polypeptide(L)'
;MQSSTSSFASSTSSTTSDAQSAPPELTQLFRDICKNSAELLRLSGRDVPERWNIADLVEAVIGDDALLIPGHLQDTYYDVLSKGCSSWLFKDLSEFIELTQNLV
;
A
#
# COMPACT_ATOMS: atom_id res chain seq x y z
N MET A 1 26.24 61.41 -22.04
CA MET A 1 26.37 60.10 -21.36
C MET A 1 25.06 59.92 -20.59
N GLN A 2 24.05 59.31 -21.20
CA GLN A 2 23.53 57.93 -20.94
C GLN A 2 23.18 57.75 -19.44
N SER A 3 21.96 57.40 -19.03
CA SER A 3 21.11 56.24 -19.39
C SER A 3 19.63 56.52 -18.97
N SER A 4 18.52 56.12 -19.61
CA SER A 4 17.97 54.76 -19.87
C SER A 4 18.07 53.85 -18.63
N THR A 5 17.08 53.14 -18.09
CA THR A 5 15.92 52.46 -18.66
C THR A 5 15.13 51.82 -17.50
N SER A 6 13.82 51.66 -17.70
CA SER A 6 12.98 50.54 -17.24
C SER A 6 12.93 50.14 -15.75
N SER A 7 11.77 50.35 -15.13
CA SER A 7 11.28 49.47 -14.05
C SER A 7 10.63 48.25 -14.70
N PHE A 8 11.38 47.15 -14.75
CA PHE A 8 10.92 45.85 -15.22
C PHE A 8 10.31 45.03 -14.08
N ALA A 9 9.35 44.20 -14.52
CA ALA A 9 8.97 42.91 -13.97
C ALA A 9 8.12 42.89 -12.69
N SER A 10 6.81 42.77 -12.95
CA SER A 10 5.90 41.80 -12.33
C SER A 10 6.60 40.78 -11.45
N SER A 11 6.47 40.93 -10.13
CA SER A 11 6.73 39.82 -9.21
C SER A 11 5.46 38.99 -9.12
N THR A 12 5.29 38.11 -10.10
CA THR A 12 4.46 36.91 -9.98
C THR A 12 5.03 36.12 -8.78
N SER A 13 4.40 36.29 -7.62
CA SER A 13 4.76 35.50 -6.44
C SER A 13 4.52 34.03 -6.78
N SER A 14 5.62 33.30 -6.82
CA SER A 14 5.72 31.95 -7.29
C SER A 14 4.98 31.02 -6.32
N THR A 15 4.05 30.23 -6.85
CA THR A 15 3.65 28.98 -6.19
C THR A 15 4.90 28.11 -6.15
N THR A 16 5.65 28.17 -5.06
CA THR A 16 6.59 27.10 -4.72
C THR A 16 5.74 25.90 -4.38
N SER A 17 5.36 25.15 -5.43
CA SER A 17 4.89 23.79 -5.31
C SER A 17 6.03 23.01 -4.70
N ASP A 18 6.03 22.92 -3.37
CA ASP A 18 6.59 21.75 -2.73
C ASP A 18 5.67 20.61 -3.16
N ALA A 19 6.01 19.99 -4.29
CA ALA A 19 5.51 18.69 -4.63
C ALA A 19 6.07 17.73 -3.58
N GLN A 20 5.54 17.80 -2.37
CA GLN A 20 5.62 16.72 -1.40
C GLN A 20 5.13 15.52 -2.18
N SER A 21 6.07 14.64 -2.53
CA SER A 21 5.79 13.34 -3.12
C SER A 21 4.59 12.80 -2.36
N ALA A 22 3.44 12.70 -3.04
CA ALA A 22 2.23 12.19 -2.44
C ALA A 22 2.65 10.88 -1.75
N PRO A 23 2.35 10.70 -0.45
CA PRO A 23 2.51 9.40 0.18
C PRO A 23 1.93 8.38 -0.79
N PRO A 24 2.61 7.25 -1.08
CA PRO A 24 2.05 6.25 -1.99
C PRO A 24 0.60 6.07 -1.59
N GLU A 25 -0.29 6.40 -2.53
CA GLU A 25 -1.73 6.49 -2.27
C GLU A 25 -2.12 5.19 -1.55
N LEU A 26 -2.92 5.24 -0.48
CA LEU A 26 -3.22 4.04 0.33
C LEU A 26 -3.66 2.87 -0.57
N THR A 27 -4.37 3.18 -1.66
CA THR A 27 -4.72 2.28 -2.76
C THR A 27 -3.52 1.54 -3.38
N GLN A 28 -2.40 2.24 -3.63
CA GLN A 28 -1.17 1.69 -4.19
C GLN A 28 -0.46 0.78 -3.17
N LEU A 29 -0.35 1.22 -1.91
CA LEU A 29 0.21 0.38 -0.83
C LEU A 29 -0.58 -0.91 -0.67
N PHE A 30 -1.91 -0.81 -0.65
CA PHE A 30 -2.80 -1.98 -0.58
C PHE A 30 -2.57 -2.92 -1.77
N ARG A 31 -2.52 -2.37 -3.00
CA ARG A 31 -2.24 -3.16 -4.20
C ARG A 31 -0.91 -3.91 -4.11
N ASP A 32 0.14 -3.25 -3.62
CA ASP A 32 1.46 -3.86 -3.48
C ASP A 32 1.48 -4.93 -2.39
N ILE A 33 0.77 -4.72 -1.27
CA ILE A 33 0.54 -5.74 -0.25
C ILE A 33 -0.15 -6.96 -0.86
N CYS A 34 -1.24 -6.76 -1.60
CA CYS A 34 -1.98 -7.84 -2.26
C CYS A 34 -1.10 -8.62 -3.24
N LYS A 35 -0.30 -7.92 -4.05
CA LYS A 35 0.62 -8.56 -5.00
C LYS A 35 1.69 -9.38 -4.29
N ASN A 36 2.34 -8.81 -3.28
CA ASN A 36 3.35 -9.53 -2.48
C ASN A 36 2.73 -10.73 -1.77
N SER A 37 1.54 -10.57 -1.20
CA SER A 37 0.82 -11.65 -0.51
C SER A 37 0.47 -12.79 -1.46
N ALA A 38 -0.02 -12.49 -2.68
CA ALA A 38 -0.27 -13.50 -3.71
C ALA A 38 1.01 -14.26 -4.10
N GLU A 39 2.12 -13.55 -4.25
CA GLU A 39 3.40 -14.16 -4.55
C GLU A 39 3.88 -15.07 -3.42
N LEU A 40 3.80 -14.61 -2.17
CA LEU A 40 4.17 -15.40 -0.99
C LEU A 40 3.29 -16.65 -0.84
N LEU A 41 1.98 -16.54 -1.08
CA LEU A 41 1.06 -17.70 -1.04
C LEU A 41 1.47 -18.74 -2.06
N ARG A 42 1.71 -18.32 -3.31
CA ARG A 42 2.20 -19.19 -4.38
C ARG A 42 3.54 -19.86 -4.02
N LEU A 43 4.47 -19.11 -3.43
CA LEU A 43 5.76 -19.64 -2.99
C LEU A 43 5.62 -20.65 -1.83
N SER A 44 4.62 -20.48 -0.98
CA SER A 44 4.32 -21.40 0.13
C SER A 44 3.52 -22.63 -0.30
N GLY A 45 3.11 -22.73 -1.57
CA GLY A 45 2.26 -23.82 -2.07
C GLY A 45 0.81 -23.73 -1.58
N ARG A 46 0.36 -22.54 -1.16
CA ARG A 46 -1.02 -22.28 -0.79
C ARG A 46 -1.71 -21.55 -1.93
N ASP A 47 -2.84 -22.07 -2.36
CA ASP A 47 -3.69 -21.42 -3.34
C ASP A 47 -4.77 -20.58 -2.66
N VAL A 48 -5.09 -19.46 -3.31
CA VAL A 48 -6.23 -18.62 -2.93
C VAL A 48 -7.51 -19.43 -3.15
N PRO A 49 -8.41 -19.55 -2.16
CA PRO A 49 -9.70 -20.23 -2.33
C PRO A 49 -10.46 -19.67 -3.54
N GLU A 50 -11.07 -20.54 -4.35
CA GLU A 50 -11.74 -20.15 -5.62
C GLU A 50 -12.88 -19.13 -5.44
N ARG A 51 -13.43 -19.04 -4.23
CA ARG A 51 -14.50 -18.09 -3.86
C ARG A 51 -13.97 -16.71 -3.47
N TRP A 52 -12.67 -16.57 -3.23
CA TRP A 52 -12.05 -15.35 -2.70
C TRP A 52 -11.05 -14.78 -3.69
N ASN A 53 -10.96 -13.44 -3.76
CA ASN A 53 -9.82 -12.78 -4.39
C ASN A 53 -8.75 -12.43 -3.35
N ILE A 54 -7.50 -12.25 -3.77
CA ILE A 54 -6.41 -11.88 -2.85
C ILE A 54 -6.68 -10.54 -2.14
N ALA A 55 -7.32 -9.59 -2.84
CA ALA A 55 -7.70 -8.31 -2.25
C ALA A 55 -8.70 -8.51 -1.11
N ASP A 56 -9.77 -9.27 -1.35
CA ASP A 56 -10.80 -9.54 -0.35
C ASP A 56 -10.24 -10.30 0.86
N LEU A 57 -9.28 -11.20 0.63
CA LEU A 57 -8.56 -11.92 1.69
C LEU A 57 -7.72 -10.98 2.55
N VAL A 58 -6.92 -10.14 1.90
CA VAL A 58 -6.08 -9.16 2.59
C VAL A 58 -6.95 -8.16 3.35
N GLU A 59 -8.05 -7.71 2.78
CA GLU A 59 -9.03 -6.84 3.43
C GLU A 59 -9.73 -7.52 4.61
N ALA A 60 -10.13 -8.78 4.48
CA ALA A 60 -10.74 -9.54 5.56
C ALA A 60 -9.78 -9.80 6.73
N VAL A 61 -8.49 -10.00 6.45
CA VAL A 61 -7.47 -10.23 7.48
C VAL A 61 -6.98 -8.93 8.13
N ILE A 62 -6.72 -7.90 7.33
CA ILE A 62 -6.35 -6.58 7.85
C ILE A 62 -7.52 -5.98 8.64
N GLY A 63 -8.74 -6.20 8.16
CA GLY A 63 -9.95 -5.57 8.66
C GLY A 63 -10.21 -4.23 7.97
N ASP A 64 -11.45 -4.03 7.52
CA ASP A 64 -11.93 -2.82 6.84
C ASP A 64 -11.57 -1.54 7.62
N ASP A 65 -11.76 -1.57 8.94
CA ASP A 65 -11.47 -0.46 9.83
C ASP A 65 -9.97 -0.14 9.93
N ALA A 66 -9.10 -1.15 9.78
CA ALA A 66 -7.65 -0.97 9.87
C ALA A 66 -7.04 -0.41 8.58
N LEU A 67 -7.76 -0.45 7.46
CA LEU A 67 -7.38 0.26 6.23
C LEU A 67 -7.52 1.78 6.38
N LEU A 68 -8.41 2.23 7.28
CA LEU A 68 -8.65 3.64 7.58
C LEU A 68 -7.66 4.23 8.59
N ILE A 69 -6.91 3.38 9.30
CA ILE A 69 -5.94 3.84 10.29
C ILE A 69 -4.71 4.41 9.55
N PRO A 70 -4.42 5.71 9.71
CA PRO A 70 -3.28 6.33 9.04
C PRO A 70 -1.97 5.66 9.49
N GLY A 71 -1.14 5.26 8.54
CA GLY A 71 0.14 4.60 8.78
C GLY A 71 0.06 3.08 8.96
N HIS A 72 -1.09 2.52 9.35
CA HIS A 72 -1.23 1.06 9.55
C HIS A 72 -0.92 0.28 8.27
N LEU A 73 -1.44 0.75 7.14
CA LEU A 73 -1.20 0.14 5.83
C LEU A 73 0.28 0.21 5.42
N GLN A 74 0.95 1.31 5.77
CA GLN A 74 2.36 1.50 5.50
C GLN A 74 3.22 0.57 6.37
N ASP A 75 2.89 0.43 7.65
CA ASP A 75 3.54 -0.51 8.56
C ASP A 75 3.34 -1.96 8.10
N THR A 76 2.12 -2.30 7.67
CA THR A 76 1.80 -3.60 7.09
C THR A 76 2.62 -3.88 5.84
N TYR A 77 2.71 -2.89 4.93
CA TYR A 77 3.53 -2.99 3.73
C TYR A 77 5.00 -3.28 4.06
N TYR A 78 5.59 -2.53 5.00
CA TYR A 78 6.98 -2.75 5.39
C TYR A 78 7.19 -4.08 6.11
N ASP A 79 6.21 -4.54 6.91
CA ASP A 79 6.26 -5.84 7.58
C ASP A 79 6.27 -6.98 6.56
N VAL A 80 5.35 -6.95 5.60
CA VAL A 80 5.25 -7.95 4.51
C VAL A 80 6.51 -7.94 3.66
N LEU A 81 7.01 -6.76 3.29
CA LEU A 81 8.22 -6.64 2.47
C LEU A 81 9.46 -7.15 3.19
N SER A 82 9.60 -6.86 4.50
CA SER A 82 10.80 -7.21 5.27
C SER A 82 10.78 -8.65 5.76
N LYS A 83 9.62 -9.18 6.15
CA LYS A 83 9.48 -10.49 6.78
C LYS A 83 8.92 -11.57 5.85
N GLY A 84 8.32 -11.20 4.71
CA GLY A 84 7.75 -12.14 3.74
C GLY A 84 6.78 -13.11 4.39
N CYS A 85 7.04 -14.42 4.28
CA CYS A 85 6.22 -15.47 4.90
C CYS A 85 6.21 -15.46 6.44
N SER A 86 7.09 -14.68 7.08
CA SER A 86 7.09 -14.49 8.54
C SER A 86 6.38 -13.21 8.99
N SER A 87 5.79 -12.45 8.05
CA SER A 87 4.98 -11.28 8.36
C SER A 87 3.72 -11.66 9.14
N TRP A 88 3.20 -10.73 9.92
CA TRP A 88 1.96 -10.96 10.65
C TRP A 88 0.81 -11.24 9.67
N LEU A 89 0.73 -10.45 8.60
CA LEU A 89 -0.33 -10.58 7.58
C LEU A 89 -0.30 -11.96 6.91
N PHE A 90 0.88 -12.47 6.57
CA PHE A 90 0.97 -13.77 5.90
C PHE A 90 0.56 -14.93 6.82
N LYS A 91 0.85 -14.84 8.11
CA LYS A 91 0.42 -15.85 9.09
C LYS A 91 -1.10 -15.88 9.19
N ASP A 92 -1.72 -14.72 9.38
CA ASP A 92 -3.17 -14.62 9.51
C ASP A 92 -3.87 -14.97 8.20
N LEU A 93 -3.32 -14.60 7.03
CA LEU A 93 -3.78 -15.06 5.72
C LEU A 93 -3.73 -16.59 5.60
N SER A 94 -2.63 -17.21 6.03
CA SER A 94 -2.48 -18.67 5.97
C SER A 94 -3.51 -19.35 6.87
N GLU A 95 -3.71 -18.84 8.09
CA GLU A 95 -4.69 -19.36 9.04
C GLU A 95 -6.12 -19.20 8.50
N PHE A 96 -6.43 -18.05 7.91
CA PHE A 96 -7.74 -17.80 7.29
C PHE A 96 -8.02 -18.76 6.11
N ILE A 97 -7.02 -19.00 5.25
CA ILE A 97 -7.12 -19.95 4.15
C ILE A 97 -7.32 -21.38 4.68
N GLU A 98 -6.57 -21.78 5.70
CA GLU A 98 -6.75 -23.10 6.33
C GLU A 98 -8.15 -23.23 6.93
N LEU A 99 -8.66 -22.21 7.63
CA LEU A 99 -9.99 -22.23 8.23
C LEU A 99 -11.09 -22.34 7.17
N THR A 100 -10.97 -21.61 6.07
CA THR A 100 -11.93 -21.67 4.95
C THR A 100 -11.89 -23.00 4.20
N GLN A 101 -10.74 -23.66 4.11
CA GLN A 101 -10.61 -24.99 3.49
C GLN A 101 -11.12 -26.13 4.37
N ASN A 102 -11.04 -26.02 5.70
CA ASN A 102 -11.55 -27.03 6.64
C ASN A 102 -13.08 -26.98 6.87
N LEU A 103 -13.76 -25.99 6.30
CA LEU A 103 -15.21 -25.79 6.41
C LEU A 103 -16.02 -26.48 5.29
N VAL A 104 -15.35 -27.24 4.42
CA VAL A 104 -15.92 -28.04 3.32
C VAL A 104 -15.73 -29.53 3.60
#